data_AF-A0A0B6YZ16-F1
#
_entry.id   AF-A0A0B6YZ16-F1
#
_cell.length_a   1.000
_cell.length_b   1.000
_cell.length_c   1.000
_cell.angle_alpha   90.00
_cell.angle_beta   90.00
_cell.angle_gamma   90.00
#
_symmetry.space_group_name_H-M   'P 1'
#
loop_
_entity.id
_entity.type
_entity.pdbx_description
1 polymer ?
#
loop_
_entity_poly.entity_id
_entity_poly.type
_entity_poly.pdbx_seq_one_letter_code
_entity_poly.pdbx_strand_id
1 'polypeptide(L)'
;LEPAKIIGSSMKQCSLFTLFKYIECSKENTCPPRICLFTDEEKNLLWTVYTRDYLQCECLYLLRQTVSNTNSIDVLRIKVGLLGGSGTDDQWSDRPVCGRHLFVDFAMFNSQTLTLMLKEDIEEDVTLLLQLS
;
A
#
# COMPACT_ATOMS: atom_id res chain seq x y z
N LEU A 1 3.12 -38.56 6.04
CA LEU A 1 2.70 -37.76 4.88
C LEU A 1 1.17 -37.67 4.72
N GLU A 2 0.37 -38.62 5.26
CA GLU A 2 -1.09 -38.57 5.16
C GLU A 2 -1.78 -37.32 5.76
N PRO A 3 -1.36 -36.77 6.92
CA PRO A 3 -2.06 -35.61 7.50
C PRO A 3 -2.01 -34.37 6.63
N ALA A 4 -0.87 -34.09 6.00
CA ALA A 4 -0.73 -32.94 5.09
C ALA A 4 -1.66 -33.05 3.88
N LYS A 5 -1.84 -34.26 3.33
CA LYS A 5 -2.74 -34.51 2.21
C LYS A 5 -4.20 -34.30 2.61
N ILE A 6 -4.59 -34.76 3.79
CA ILE A 6 -5.95 -34.57 4.33
C ILE A 6 -6.23 -33.09 4.59
N ILE A 7 -5.28 -32.37 5.22
CA ILE A 7 -5.39 -30.94 5.50
C ILE A 7 -5.46 -30.13 4.20
N GLY A 8 -4.58 -30.40 3.24
CA GLY A 8 -4.61 -29.70 1.95
C GLY A 8 -5.92 -29.92 1.20
N SER A 9 -6.50 -31.11 1.30
CA SER A 9 -7.79 -31.44 0.66
C SER A 9 -9.00 -30.81 1.36
N SER A 10 -8.89 -30.43 2.64
CA SER A 10 -9.96 -29.77 3.38
C SER A 10 -9.98 -28.24 3.18
N MET A 11 -8.86 -27.64 2.77
CA MET A 11 -8.77 -26.22 2.44
C MET A 11 -9.38 -25.94 1.06
N LYS A 12 -10.67 -25.61 1.04
CA LYS A 12 -11.34 -25.15 -0.18
C LYS A 12 -11.13 -23.65 -0.39
N GLN A 13 -10.95 -23.23 -1.63
CA GLN A 13 -10.91 -21.82 -1.99
C GLN A 13 -12.29 -21.18 -1.70
N CYS A 14 -12.31 -20.16 -0.84
CA CYS A 14 -13.54 -19.46 -0.45
C CYS A 14 -13.84 -18.24 -1.33
N SER A 15 -12.81 -17.52 -1.80
CA SER A 15 -12.97 -16.31 -2.61
C SER A 15 -11.82 -16.13 -3.61
N LEU A 16 -12.05 -15.29 -4.63
CA LEU A 16 -11.04 -14.85 -5.58
C LEU A 16 -11.30 -13.39 -5.96
N PHE A 17 -10.30 -12.54 -5.79
CA PHE A 17 -10.34 -11.15 -6.23
C PHE A 17 -9.14 -10.86 -7.11
N THR A 18 -9.38 -10.41 -8.35
CA THR A 18 -8.32 -9.95 -9.24
C THR A 18 -7.97 -8.50 -8.93
N LEU A 19 -6.77 -8.25 -8.41
CA LEU A 19 -6.33 -6.90 -8.01
C LEU A 19 -5.98 -6.02 -9.22
N PHE A 20 -5.18 -6.54 -10.14
CA PHE A 20 -4.78 -5.88 -11.37
C PHE A 20 -4.23 -6.91 -12.38
N LYS A 21 -4.10 -6.49 -13.63
CA LYS A 21 -3.36 -7.24 -14.66
C LYS A 21 -2.01 -6.58 -14.81
N TYR A 22 -0.94 -7.35 -14.58
CA TYR A 22 0.41 -6.91 -14.82
C TYR A 22 0.68 -6.88 -16.32
N ILE A 23 1.03 -5.72 -16.85
CA ILE A 23 1.52 -5.56 -18.22
C ILE A 23 3.01 -5.28 -18.08
N GLU A 24 3.83 -6.23 -18.51
CA GLU A 24 5.28 -6.12 -18.43
C GLU A 24 5.76 -4.93 -19.27
N CYS A 25 6.38 -3.96 -18.62
CA CYS A 25 6.98 -2.80 -19.23
C CYS A 25 8.47 -3.08 -19.44
N SER A 26 8.94 -3.03 -20.69
CA SER A 26 10.32 -3.35 -21.07
C SER A 26 11.34 -2.25 -20.71
N LYS A 27 11.02 -1.34 -19.79
CA LYS A 27 11.94 -0.25 -19.40
C LYS A 27 12.93 -0.78 -18.37
N GLU A 28 14.21 -0.75 -18.72
CA GLU A 28 15.30 -0.97 -17.76
C GLU A 28 15.15 0.04 -16.60
N ASN A 29 15.20 -0.45 -15.36
CA ASN A 29 15.14 0.31 -14.10
C ASN A 29 13.74 0.67 -13.52
N THR A 30 12.65 0.04 -13.94
CA THR A 30 11.35 0.22 -13.25
C THR A 30 11.09 -0.86 -12.20
N CYS A 31 10.88 -0.46 -10.93
CA CYS A 31 10.51 -1.37 -9.85
C CYS A 31 9.06 -1.87 -10.02
N PRO A 32 8.81 -3.20 -10.02
CA PRO A 32 7.49 -3.75 -10.33
C PRO A 32 6.42 -3.34 -9.30
N PRO A 33 5.13 -3.52 -9.62
CA PRO A 33 4.06 -3.31 -8.64
C PRO A 33 4.29 -4.15 -7.38
N ARG A 34 4.02 -3.56 -6.22
CA ARG A 34 4.24 -4.22 -4.91
C ARG A 34 2.92 -4.57 -4.26
N ILE A 35 2.93 -5.66 -3.49
CA ILE A 35 1.81 -6.11 -2.65
C ILE A 35 2.34 -6.39 -1.25
N CYS A 36 1.64 -5.89 -0.23
CA CYS A 36 1.90 -6.15 1.18
C CYS A 36 0.61 -6.66 1.82
N LEU A 37 0.71 -7.75 2.59
CA LEU A 37 -0.41 -8.36 3.30
C LEU A 37 -0.18 -8.27 4.79
N PHE A 38 -1.24 -8.00 5.54
CA PHE A 38 -1.20 -7.99 7.00
C PHE A 38 -2.52 -8.53 7.56
N THR A 39 -2.44 -9.46 8.51
CA THR A 39 -3.60 -10.00 9.21
C THR A 39 -3.68 -9.41 10.60
N ASP A 40 -4.78 -8.73 10.91
CA ASP A 40 -5.15 -8.33 12.26
C ASP A 40 -6.01 -9.43 12.87
N GLU A 41 -5.41 -10.28 13.70
CA GLU A 41 -6.11 -11.38 14.36
C GLU A 41 -7.11 -10.88 15.41
N GLU A 42 -6.83 -9.77 16.09
CA GLU A 42 -7.70 -9.22 17.12
C GLU A 42 -9.01 -8.68 16.52
N LYS A 43 -8.91 -8.03 15.36
CA LYS A 43 -10.07 -7.50 14.63
C LYS A 43 -10.64 -8.47 13.61
N ASN A 44 -10.00 -9.62 13.40
CA ASN A 44 -10.36 -10.60 12.39
C ASN A 44 -10.41 -9.99 10.97
N LEU A 45 -9.42 -9.16 10.63
CA LEU A 45 -9.32 -8.44 9.36
C LEU A 45 -8.05 -8.85 8.59
N LEU A 46 -8.18 -8.99 7.28
CA LEU A 46 -7.05 -9.04 6.36
C LEU A 46 -6.95 -7.72 5.60
N TRP A 47 -5.76 -7.13 5.66
CA TRP A 47 -5.40 -5.93 4.94
C TRP A 47 -4.47 -6.29 3.79
N THR A 48 -4.73 -5.68 2.63
CA THR A 48 -3.90 -5.82 1.43
C THR A 48 -3.58 -4.44 0.89
N VAL A 49 -2.30 -4.08 0.90
CA VAL A 49 -1.81 -2.82 0.36
C VAL A 49 -1.11 -3.13 -0.95
N TYR A 50 -1.46 -2.45 -2.04
CA TYR A 50 -0.84 -2.70 -3.33
C TYR A 50 -0.74 -1.48 -4.22
N THR A 51 0.20 -1.53 -5.16
CA THR A 51 0.20 -0.65 -6.33
C THR A 51 -0.23 -1.44 -7.56
N ARG A 52 -0.91 -0.76 -8.49
CA ARG A 52 -1.27 -1.36 -9.80
C ARG A 52 -0.17 -1.14 -10.83
N ASP A 53 0.42 0.04 -10.76
CA ASP A 53 1.51 0.48 -11.60
C ASP A 53 2.86 0.15 -10.93
N TYR A 54 3.94 0.30 -11.71
CA TYR A 54 5.30 0.23 -11.20
C TYR A 54 5.50 1.25 -10.07
N LEU A 55 6.37 0.92 -9.10
CA LEU A 55 6.74 1.85 -8.04
C LEU A 55 7.34 3.13 -8.65
N GLN A 56 7.26 4.22 -7.88
CA GLN A 56 7.23 5.61 -8.35
C GLN A 56 5.90 6.00 -9.03
N CYS A 57 4.78 5.50 -8.49
CA CYS A 57 3.43 5.83 -8.96
C CYS A 57 2.73 6.84 -8.03
N GLU A 58 1.65 7.48 -8.51
CA GLU A 58 0.91 8.48 -7.73
C GLU A 58 -0.12 7.89 -6.77
N CYS A 59 -0.40 6.59 -6.87
CA CYS A 59 -1.55 5.98 -6.19
C CYS A 59 -1.21 4.62 -5.60
N LEU A 60 -1.67 4.44 -4.38
CA LEU A 60 -1.65 3.18 -3.65
C LEU A 60 -3.09 2.75 -3.36
N TYR A 61 -3.32 1.45 -3.25
CA TYR A 61 -4.63 0.87 -2.99
C TYR A 61 -4.59 0.08 -1.69
N LEU A 62 -5.54 0.36 -0.79
CA LEU A 62 -5.73 -0.34 0.47
C LEU A 62 -7.03 -1.13 0.40
N LEU A 63 -6.93 -2.45 0.46
CA LEU A 63 -8.07 -3.35 0.53
C LEU A 63 -8.19 -3.91 1.95
N ARG A 64 -9.42 -3.97 2.44
CA ARG A 64 -9.79 -4.57 3.72
C ARG A 64 -10.86 -5.63 3.50
N GLN A 65 -10.69 -6.78 4.13
CA GLN A 65 -11.70 -7.82 4.19
C GLN A 65 -11.75 -8.48 5.57
N THR A 66 -12.92 -8.99 5.97
CA THR A 66 -13.05 -9.78 7.20
C THR A 66 -12.63 -11.22 6.92
N VAL A 67 -11.80 -11.81 7.78
CA VAL A 67 -11.27 -13.17 7.58
C VAL A 67 -12.40 -14.21 7.61
N SER A 68 -13.43 -14.01 8.42
CA SER A 68 -14.60 -14.89 8.51
C SER A 68 -15.65 -14.67 7.41
N ASN A 69 -15.60 -13.54 6.70
CA ASN A 69 -16.56 -13.21 5.65
C ASN A 69 -15.84 -12.62 4.43
N THR A 70 -15.61 -13.49 3.46
CA THR A 70 -14.90 -13.16 2.22
C THR A 70 -15.81 -12.65 1.10
N ASN A 71 -17.08 -12.32 1.39
CA ASN A 71 -18.05 -11.91 0.37
C ASN A 71 -18.03 -10.41 0.07
N SER A 72 -17.43 -9.61 0.95
CA SER A 72 -17.35 -8.15 0.81
C SER A 72 -15.93 -7.68 1.04
N ILE A 73 -15.48 -6.79 0.16
CA ILE A 73 -14.19 -6.11 0.25
C ILE A 73 -14.40 -4.61 0.22
N ASP A 74 -13.70 -3.89 1.08
CA ASP A 74 -13.61 -2.44 1.02
C ASP A 74 -12.30 -2.07 0.35
N VAL A 75 -12.34 -1.12 -0.59
CA VAL A 75 -11.15 -0.67 -1.32
C VAL A 75 -11.05 0.84 -1.26
N LEU A 76 -9.91 1.34 -0.80
CA LEU A 76 -9.55 2.75 -0.79
C LEU A 76 -8.40 2.99 -1.76
N ARG A 77 -8.50 4.09 -2.52
CA ARG A 77 -7.42 4.60 -3.35
C ARG A 77 -6.80 5.80 -2.63
N ILE A 78 -5.51 5.73 -2.36
CA ILE A 78 -4.74 6.73 -1.63
C ILE A 78 -3.86 7.48 -2.62
N LYS A 79 -3.97 8.80 -2.63
CA LYS A 79 -3.08 9.74 -3.31
C LYS A 79 -2.67 10.80 -2.31
N VAL A 80 -1.38 11.10 -2.25
CA VAL A 80 -0.85 12.13 -1.36
C VAL A 80 -0.95 13.48 -2.06
N GLY A 81 -1.68 14.41 -1.44
CA GLY A 81 -1.89 15.76 -1.95
C GLY A 81 -0.74 16.68 -1.60
N LEU A 82 -1.07 17.87 -1.08
CA LEU A 82 -0.11 18.89 -0.70
C LEU A 82 0.61 18.50 0.60
N LEU A 83 1.95 18.57 0.61
CA LEU A 83 2.77 18.52 1.81
C LEU A 83 3.66 19.76 1.87
N GLY A 84 3.84 20.30 3.08
CA GLY A 84 4.48 21.61 3.26
C GLY A 84 3.49 22.76 3.04
N GLY A 85 3.73 23.87 3.74
CA GLY A 85 2.85 25.04 3.78
C GLY A 85 2.56 25.47 5.21
N SER A 86 2.62 26.78 5.44
CA SER A 86 2.48 27.38 6.77
C SER A 86 1.05 27.27 7.31
N GLY A 87 0.93 26.62 8.46
CA GLY A 87 -0.29 26.52 9.25
C GLY A 87 0.04 26.21 10.70
N THR A 88 0.33 27.28 11.45
CA THR A 88 0.53 27.39 12.92
C THR A 88 1.73 26.65 13.55
N ASP A 89 2.77 27.45 13.81
CA ASP A 89 3.71 27.37 14.95
C ASP A 89 4.78 26.28 15.07
N ASP A 90 5.00 25.42 14.09
CA ASP A 90 6.15 24.50 14.13
C ASP A 90 7.18 24.78 13.01
N GLN A 91 8.45 24.57 13.35
CA GLN A 91 9.72 24.88 12.66
C GLN A 91 9.92 24.31 11.25
N TRP A 92 8.84 24.07 10.50
CA TRP A 92 8.82 23.49 9.16
C TRP A 92 8.70 24.56 8.06
N SER A 93 8.88 25.85 8.42
CA SER A 93 8.64 27.01 7.55
C SER A 93 9.51 27.08 6.30
N ASP A 94 10.61 26.35 6.25
CA ASP A 94 11.61 26.49 5.19
C ASP A 94 11.48 25.43 4.09
N ARG A 95 10.58 24.45 4.27
CA ARG A 95 10.37 23.40 3.28
C ARG A 95 9.45 23.90 2.15
N PRO A 96 9.87 23.79 0.87
CA PRO A 96 9.01 24.14 -0.24
C PRO A 96 7.75 23.26 -0.25
N VAL A 97 6.63 23.87 -0.60
CA VAL A 97 5.37 23.15 -0.78
C VAL A 97 5.47 22.24 -1.98
N CYS A 98 5.18 20.94 -1.81
CA CYS A 98 5.09 19.99 -2.90
C CYS A 98 3.64 19.50 -3.05
N GLY A 99 3.13 19.51 -4.29
CA GLY A 99 1.79 19.03 -4.63
C GLY A 99 1.75 17.63 -5.24
N ARG A 100 2.92 17.04 -5.53
CA ARG A 100 3.02 15.77 -6.26
C ARG A 100 4.06 14.86 -5.64
N HIS A 101 3.57 13.68 -5.24
CA HIS A 101 4.37 12.68 -4.54
C HIS A 101 4.22 11.34 -5.23
N LEU A 102 5.33 10.63 -5.35
CA LEU A 102 5.40 9.31 -5.95
C LEU A 102 5.72 8.27 -4.88
N PHE A 103 4.93 7.20 -4.80
CA PHE A 103 5.16 6.09 -3.88
C PHE A 103 6.38 5.29 -4.33
N VAL A 104 7.45 5.31 -3.54
CA VAL A 104 8.68 4.54 -3.77
C VAL A 104 8.59 3.18 -3.09
N ASP A 105 8.08 3.15 -1.86
CA ASP A 105 7.86 1.92 -1.11
C ASP A 105 6.76 2.08 -0.04
N PHE A 106 6.27 0.97 0.50
CA PHE A 106 5.35 0.94 1.63
C PHE A 106 5.43 -0.37 2.42
N ALA A 107 5.08 -0.27 3.69
CA ALA A 107 4.97 -1.41 4.60
C ALA A 107 3.90 -1.18 5.65
N MET A 108 3.06 -2.18 5.88
CA MET A 108 2.15 -2.21 7.04
C MET A 108 2.97 -2.47 8.31
N PHE A 109 2.89 -1.57 9.28
CA PHE A 109 3.51 -1.77 10.59
C PHE A 109 2.57 -2.54 11.53
N ASN A 110 1.29 -2.15 11.54
CA ASN A 110 0.21 -2.83 12.24
C ASN A 110 -1.13 -2.51 11.54
N SER A 111 -2.28 -2.86 12.14
CA SER A 111 -3.61 -2.59 11.56
C SER A 111 -4.06 -1.14 11.57
N GLN A 112 -3.30 -0.26 12.21
CA GLN A 112 -3.57 1.17 12.35
C GLN A 112 -2.53 2.00 11.60
N THR A 113 -1.37 1.46 11.26
CA THR A 113 -0.26 2.25 10.74
C THR A 113 0.31 1.66 9.46
N LEU A 114 0.19 2.43 8.38
CA LEU A 114 0.85 2.17 7.10
C LEU A 114 2.02 3.15 6.92
N THR A 115 3.23 2.61 6.85
CA THR A 115 4.44 3.38 6.57
C THR A 115 4.61 3.53 5.07
N LEU A 116 4.83 4.75 4.60
CA LEU A 116 4.93 5.14 3.20
C LEU A 116 6.29 5.81 2.96
N MET A 117 7.01 5.37 1.94
CA MET A 117 8.18 6.04 1.40
C MET A 117 7.78 6.76 0.11
N LEU A 118 7.92 8.08 0.09
CA LEU A 118 7.53 8.93 -1.03
C LEU A 118 8.75 9.64 -1.61
N LYS A 119 8.71 9.92 -2.91
CA LYS A 119 9.61 10.85 -3.57
C LYS A 119 8.82 12.07 -4.02
N GLU A 120 9.36 13.26 -3.77
CA GLU A 120 8.79 14.50 -4.27
C GLU A 120 9.17 14.73 -5.72
N ASP A 121 8.23 15.25 -6.51
CA ASP A 121 8.49 15.68 -7.88
C ASP A 121 8.92 17.16 -7.89
N ILE A 122 10.09 17.45 -7.32
CA ILE A 122 10.72 18.78 -7.28
C ILE A 122 12.16 18.69 -7.82
N GLU A 123 12.83 19.83 -8.05
CA GLU A 123 14.19 19.87 -8.63
C GLU A 123 15.24 19.14 -7.77
N GLU A 124 15.02 19.07 -6.45
CA GLU A 124 15.86 18.33 -5.51
C GLU A 124 15.32 16.91 -5.29
N ASP A 125 16.21 15.92 -5.19
CA ASP A 125 15.82 14.53 -4.93
C ASP A 125 15.46 14.33 -3.45
N VAL A 126 14.24 14.72 -3.09
CA VAL A 126 13.73 14.62 -1.73
C VAL A 126 12.89 13.36 -1.55
N THR A 127 13.27 12.55 -0.57
CA THR A 127 12.55 11.35 -0.13
C THR A 127 11.95 11.57 1.26
N LEU A 128 10.70 11.15 1.43
CA LEU A 128 9.94 11.30 2.67
C LEU A 128 9.55 9.94 3.22
N LEU A 129 9.52 9.86 4.54
CA LEU A 129 8.92 8.75 5.27
C LEU A 129 7.70 9.28 6.02
N LEU A 130 6.52 8.75 5.71
CA LEU A 130 5.26 9.14 6.33
C LEU A 130 4.59 7.94 6.98
N GLN A 131 3.82 8.19 8.04
CA GLN A 131 2.95 7.22 8.67
C GLN A 131 1.50 7.64 8.47
N LEU A 132 0.72 6.81 7.78
CA LEU A 132 -0.71 6.96 7.66
C LEU A 132 -1.39 6.19 8.80
N SER A 133 -2.22 6.90 9.58
CA SER A 133 -2.97 6.38 10.73
C SER A 133 -4.44 6.10 10.39
#